data_AF-N6URB2-F1
#
_entry.id   AF-N6URB2-F1
#
_cell.length_a   1.000
_cell.length_b   1.000
_cell.length_c   1.000
_cell.angle_alpha   90.00
_cell.angle_beta   90.00
_cell.angle_gamma   90.00
#
_symmetry.space_group_name_H-M   'P 1'
#
loop_
_entity.id
_entity.type
_entity.pdbx_description
1 polymer ?
#
loop_
_entity_poly.entity_id
_entity_poly.type
_entity_poly.pdbx_seq_one_letter_code
_entity_poly.pdbx_strand_id
1 'polypeptide(L)'
;MLVHLPLACTVARRPRIHDADQIATDAMTDAPQPSLKPILRISFSEHDRLGRGKMELLEHIQETGSISAAGRAMDMSYRRAWLLVSELNHMFRETVVESQRGGQKGGGAALTPFGEELLRRFRGMETTLRAAIADDLNWLEANRSPADPS
;
A
#
# COMPACT_ATOMS: atom_id res chain seq x y z
N MET A 1 -39.48 32.33 55.10
CA MET A 1 -38.35 31.71 55.83
C MET A 1 -38.11 30.35 55.20
N LEU A 2 -36.86 30.05 54.81
CA LEU A 2 -36.41 28.73 54.36
C LEU A 2 -36.75 27.65 55.43
N VAL A 3 -36.85 26.34 55.18
CA VAL A 3 -36.00 25.46 54.37
C VAL A 3 -36.74 24.11 54.17
N HIS A 4 -36.34 23.37 53.12
CA HIS A 4 -35.99 21.92 53.13
C HIS A 4 -36.64 21.02 52.05
N LEU A 5 -35.79 20.70 51.06
CA LEU A 5 -35.62 19.55 50.15
C LEU A 5 -36.80 18.72 49.59
N PRO A 6 -36.72 18.31 48.29
CA PRO A 6 -37.70 17.43 47.66
C PRO A 6 -37.38 15.94 47.87
N LEU A 7 -38.39 15.13 48.21
CA LEU A 7 -38.36 13.68 48.04
C LEU A 7 -38.64 13.35 46.56
N ALA A 8 -37.61 12.97 45.82
CA ALA A 8 -37.77 12.27 44.54
C ALA A 8 -37.82 10.76 44.82
N CYS A 9 -39.01 10.15 44.67
CA CYS A 9 -39.19 8.72 44.80
C CYS A 9 -38.79 8.03 43.48
N THR A 10 -37.77 7.18 43.58
CA THR A 10 -37.13 6.38 42.54
C THR A 10 -38.11 5.48 41.78
N VAL A 11 -38.29 5.71 40.48
CA VAL A 11 -38.79 4.69 39.54
C VAL A 11 -37.60 3.83 39.12
N ALA A 12 -37.56 2.59 39.62
CA ALA A 12 -36.61 1.57 39.19
C ALA A 12 -36.86 1.22 37.71
N ARG A 13 -35.92 1.59 36.83
CA ARG A 13 -35.91 1.12 35.44
C ARG A 13 -35.41 -0.33 35.42
N ARG A 14 -36.25 -1.24 34.93
CA ARG A 14 -35.86 -2.61 34.57
C ARG A 14 -34.75 -2.55 33.51
N PRO A 15 -33.64 -3.31 33.63
CA PRO A 15 -32.66 -3.39 32.56
C PRO A 15 -33.28 -4.05 31.32
N ARG A 16 -33.04 -3.45 30.15
CA ARG A 16 -33.46 -4.00 28.86
C ARG A 16 -32.62 -5.22 28.55
N ILE A 17 -33.27 -6.23 27.97
CA ILE A 17 -32.76 -7.57 27.70
C ILE A 17 -31.85 -7.61 26.44
N HIS A 18 -31.15 -6.51 26.11
CA HIS A 18 -30.42 -6.36 24.84
C HIS A 18 -28.89 -6.19 24.99
N ASP A 19 -28.35 -6.16 26.21
CA ASP A 19 -26.92 -5.89 26.44
C ASP A 19 -26.02 -7.15 26.60
N ALA A 20 -26.57 -8.36 26.44
CA ALA A 20 -25.81 -9.60 26.66
C ALA A 20 -25.08 -10.13 25.41
N ASP A 21 -25.52 -9.77 24.19
CA ASP A 21 -24.86 -10.17 22.93
C ASP A 21 -23.79 -9.17 22.46
N GLN A 22 -23.74 -7.97 23.04
CA GLN A 22 -22.83 -6.91 22.60
C GLN A 22 -21.44 -6.97 23.27
N ILE A 23 -21.28 -7.77 24.34
CA ILE A 23 -20.05 -7.84 25.15
C ILE A 23 -19.10 -8.96 24.67
N ALA A 24 -19.53 -9.80 23.72
CA ALA A 24 -18.81 -11.00 23.30
C ALA A 24 -18.22 -10.94 21.87
N THR A 25 -18.06 -9.76 21.26
CA THR A 25 -17.33 -9.66 19.97
C THR A 25 -16.32 -8.51 19.91
N ASP A 26 -16.14 -7.76 21.01
CA ASP A 26 -15.08 -6.75 21.18
C ASP A 26 -13.72 -7.35 21.59
N ALA A 27 -13.49 -8.64 21.35
CA ALA A 27 -12.25 -9.32 21.72
C ALA A 27 -11.83 -10.38 20.69
N MET A 28 -11.46 -9.95 19.49
CA MET A 28 -10.51 -10.67 18.66
C MET A 28 -9.40 -9.70 18.22
N THR A 29 -8.59 -9.35 19.21
CA THR A 29 -7.13 -9.20 19.11
C THR A 29 -6.60 -8.15 18.13
N ASP A 30 -6.34 -6.98 18.71
CA ASP A 30 -5.13 -6.18 18.50
C ASP A 30 -3.89 -7.10 18.34
N ALA A 31 -3.62 -7.53 17.12
CA ALA A 31 -2.42 -8.27 16.78
C ALA A 31 -1.34 -7.26 16.37
N PRO A 32 -0.17 -7.23 17.03
CA PRO A 32 0.90 -6.34 16.62
C PRO A 32 1.42 -6.77 15.25
N GLN A 33 1.20 -5.96 14.23
CA GLN A 33 1.92 -6.03 12.97
C GLN A 33 2.96 -4.88 12.98
N PRO A 34 4.25 -5.21 12.80
CA PRO A 34 4.69 -5.50 11.45
C PRO A 34 5.39 -6.86 11.32
N SER A 35 4.72 -7.77 10.61
CA SER A 35 5.24 -8.95 9.92
C SER A 35 6.28 -8.51 8.90
N LEU A 36 7.48 -9.07 8.97
CA LEU A 36 8.53 -8.89 7.97
C LEU A 36 7.99 -8.88 6.54
N LYS A 37 8.40 -7.89 5.75
CA LYS A 37 7.96 -7.71 4.36
C LYS A 37 9.13 -7.99 3.42
N PRO A 38 9.11 -9.09 2.64
CA PRO A 38 10.13 -9.31 1.64
C PRO A 38 10.02 -8.28 0.51
N ILE A 39 11.17 -7.85 0.00
CA ILE A 39 11.27 -6.92 -1.12
C ILE A 39 11.83 -7.67 -2.32
N LEU A 40 11.05 -7.75 -3.40
CA LEU A 40 11.51 -8.31 -4.66
C LEU A 40 12.24 -7.25 -5.49
N ARG A 41 13.43 -7.59 -5.97
CA ARG A 41 14.18 -6.80 -6.96
C ARG A 41 14.88 -7.73 -7.94
N ILE A 42 14.68 -7.50 -9.22
CA ILE A 42 15.27 -8.25 -10.32
C ILE A 42 16.36 -7.39 -10.94
N SER A 43 17.58 -7.92 -11.01
CA SER A 43 18.72 -7.26 -11.66
C SER A 43 18.92 -7.87 -13.05
N PHE A 44 19.10 -7.03 -14.06
CA PHE A 44 19.42 -7.40 -15.43
C PHE A 44 20.94 -7.24 -15.65
N SER A 45 21.49 -7.89 -16.67
CA SER A 45 22.94 -7.94 -16.92
C SER A 45 23.57 -6.56 -17.20
N GLU A 46 22.79 -5.58 -17.65
CA GLU A 46 23.27 -4.25 -18.05
C GLU A 46 22.95 -3.14 -17.03
N HIS A 47 23.10 -3.43 -15.74
CA HIS A 47 22.82 -2.51 -14.61
C HIS A 47 21.36 -2.09 -14.43
N ASP A 48 20.46 -2.49 -15.33
CA ASP A 48 19.03 -2.28 -15.16
C ASP A 48 18.48 -3.08 -13.98
N ARG A 49 17.58 -2.44 -13.23
CA ARG A 49 16.92 -3.03 -12.07
C ARG A 49 15.43 -2.81 -12.17
N LEU A 50 14.66 -3.87 -11.99
CA LEU A 50 13.21 -3.84 -11.83
C LEU A 50 12.89 -4.09 -10.36
N GLY A 51 12.13 -3.20 -9.75
CA GLY A 51 11.77 -3.32 -8.33
C GLY A 51 10.74 -2.27 -7.93
N ARG A 52 10.48 -2.17 -6.62
CA ARG A 52 9.44 -1.32 -6.03
C ARG A 52 9.28 0.04 -6.68
N GLY A 53 10.36 0.81 -6.82
CA GLY A 53 10.27 2.18 -7.35
C GLY A 53 9.74 2.26 -8.80
N LYS A 54 10.12 1.34 -9.68
CA LYS A 54 9.60 1.31 -11.06
C LYS A 54 8.15 0.85 -11.09
N MET A 55 7.76 -0.09 -10.23
CA MET A 55 6.39 -0.60 -10.19
C MET A 55 5.42 0.40 -9.56
N GLU A 56 5.83 1.06 -8.48
CA GLU A 56 5.07 2.14 -7.83
C GLU A 56 4.87 3.33 -8.79
N LEU A 57 5.88 3.65 -9.62
CA LEU A 57 5.74 4.64 -10.68
C LEU A 57 4.69 4.23 -11.72
N LEU A 58 4.67 2.97 -12.15
CA LEU A 58 3.66 2.47 -13.09
C LEU A 58 2.26 2.52 -12.50
N GLU A 59 2.09 2.14 -11.23
CA GLU A 59 0.80 2.23 -10.53
C GLU A 59 0.29 3.68 -10.49
N HIS A 60 1.14 4.61 -10.08
CA HIS A 60 0.74 6.02 -10.07
C HIS A 60 0.46 6.57 -11.48
N ILE A 61 1.15 6.11 -12.52
CA ILE A 61 0.80 6.51 -13.90
C ILE A 61 -0.56 5.92 -14.29
N GLN A 62 -0.85 4.67 -13.93
CA GLN A 62 -2.14 4.04 -14.17
C GLN A 62 -3.29 4.78 -13.46
N GLU A 63 -3.06 5.24 -12.22
CA GLU A 63 -4.04 5.98 -11.42
C GLU A 63 -4.23 7.42 -11.91
N THR A 64 -3.15 8.11 -12.25
CA THR A 64 -3.18 9.56 -12.49
C THR A 64 -3.20 9.96 -13.97
N GLY A 65 -2.87 9.04 -14.87
CA GLY A 65 -2.70 9.32 -16.30
C GLY A 65 -1.56 10.31 -16.61
N SER A 66 -0.61 10.53 -15.69
CA SER A 66 0.45 11.53 -15.85
C SER A 66 1.77 11.15 -15.17
N ILE A 67 2.87 11.17 -15.93
CA ILE A 67 4.24 11.04 -15.39
C ILE A 67 4.55 12.13 -14.37
N SER A 68 4.04 13.35 -14.59
CA SER A 68 4.27 14.47 -13.69
C SER A 68 3.56 14.30 -12.35
N ALA A 69 2.34 13.76 -12.36
CA ALA A 69 1.57 13.51 -11.14
C ALA A 69 2.16 12.32 -10.37
N ALA A 70 2.54 11.25 -11.08
CA ALA A 70 3.23 10.11 -10.48
C ALA A 70 4.57 10.52 -9.82
N GLY A 71 5.37 11.36 -10.48
CA GLY A 71 6.58 11.91 -9.87
C GLY A 71 6.31 12.68 -8.58
N ARG A 72 5.27 13.52 -8.55
CA ARG A 72 4.87 14.27 -7.34
C ARG A 72 4.37 13.34 -6.23
N ALA A 73 3.60 12.30 -6.56
CA ALA A 73 3.12 11.31 -5.59
C ALA A 73 4.26 10.55 -4.90
N MET A 74 5.37 10.36 -5.62
CA MET A 74 6.58 9.69 -5.12
C MET A 74 7.67 10.64 -4.59
N ASP A 75 7.33 11.91 -4.34
CA ASP A 75 8.28 12.95 -3.89
C ASP A 75 9.56 13.05 -4.75
N MET A 76 9.40 12.98 -6.07
CA MET A 76 10.51 13.08 -7.02
C MET A 76 10.26 14.10 -8.14
N SER A 77 11.36 14.64 -8.68
CA SER A 77 11.29 15.56 -9.81
C SER A 77 10.69 14.88 -11.05
N TYR A 78 10.01 15.67 -11.89
CA TYR A 78 9.53 15.20 -13.19
C TYR A 78 10.65 14.56 -14.02
N ARG A 79 11.86 15.15 -14.02
CA ARG A 79 13.03 14.59 -14.71
C ARG A 79 13.35 13.19 -14.23
N ARG A 80 13.28 12.93 -12.92
CA ARG A 80 13.55 11.60 -12.35
C ARG A 80 12.47 10.59 -12.77
N ALA A 81 11.20 10.96 -12.69
CA ALA A 81 10.10 10.11 -13.15
C ALA A 81 10.22 9.78 -14.65
N TRP A 82 10.55 10.78 -15.47
CA TRP A 82 10.76 10.58 -16.91
C TRP A 82 11.92 9.64 -17.21
N LEU A 83 13.05 9.76 -16.49
CA LEU A 83 14.19 8.84 -16.66
C LEU A 83 13.80 7.40 -16.34
N LEU A 84 13.02 7.17 -15.27
CA LEU A 84 12.54 5.83 -14.91
C LEU A 84 11.59 5.25 -15.97
N VAL A 85 10.69 6.08 -16.53
CA VAL A 85 9.84 5.67 -17.66
C VAL A 85 10.68 5.35 -18.89
N SER A 86 11.67 6.18 -19.20
CA SER A 86 12.59 5.95 -20.30
C SER A 86 13.33 4.63 -20.12
N GLU A 87 13.91 4.37 -18.95
CA GLU A 87 14.54 3.09 -18.64
C GLU A 87 13.57 1.92 -18.87
N LEU A 88 12.36 1.99 -18.29
CA LEU A 88 11.33 0.95 -18.47
C LEU A 88 11.02 0.65 -19.93
N ASN A 89 10.89 1.68 -20.76
CA ASN A 89 10.61 1.52 -22.19
C ASN A 89 11.77 0.92 -23.00
N HIS A 90 13.01 0.93 -22.48
CA HIS A 90 14.18 0.31 -23.13
C HIS A 90 14.53 -1.06 -22.53
N MET A 91 13.99 -1.42 -21.36
CA MET A 91 14.24 -2.71 -20.71
C MET A 91 13.57 -3.90 -21.41
N PHE A 92 12.58 -3.66 -22.25
CA PHE A 92 11.76 -4.70 -22.88
C PHE A 92 11.62 -4.49 -24.39
N ARG A 93 11.15 -5.52 -25.09
CA ARG A 93 10.91 -5.47 -26.54
C ARG A 93 9.73 -4.57 -26.91
N GLU A 94 8.78 -4.42 -25.99
CA GLU A 94 7.58 -3.61 -26.14
C GLU A 94 7.66 -2.39 -25.22
N THR A 95 7.06 -1.30 -25.67
CA THR A 95 6.95 -0.08 -24.86
C THR A 95 6.07 -0.35 -23.65
N VAL A 96 6.48 0.09 -22.46
CA VAL A 96 5.75 -0.10 -21.19
C VAL A 96 4.76 1.03 -20.95
N VAL A 97 5.17 2.25 -21.24
CA VAL A 97 4.36 3.47 -21.05
C VAL A 97 4.35 4.28 -22.33
N GLU A 98 3.15 4.57 -22.82
CA GLU A 98 2.94 5.56 -23.87
C GLU A 98 2.75 6.93 -23.24
N SER A 99 3.42 7.94 -23.80
CA SER A 99 3.24 9.32 -23.39
C SER A 99 2.81 10.19 -24.56
N GLN A 100 1.75 10.96 -24.35
CA GLN A 100 1.33 11.99 -25.28
C GLN A 100 2.09 13.28 -24.94
N ARG A 101 2.81 13.82 -25.93
CA ARG A 101 3.47 15.13 -25.80
C ARG A 101 2.40 16.20 -25.51
N GLY A 102 2.63 16.98 -24.46
CA GLY A 102 1.65 17.95 -23.99
C GLY A 102 1.50 19.17 -24.92
N GLY A 103 0.25 19.51 -25.20
CA GLY A 103 -0.18 20.83 -25.71
C GLY A 103 -0.78 21.68 -24.58
N GLN A 104 -1.58 22.71 -24.91
CA GLN A 104 -2.19 23.63 -23.93
C GLN A 104 -2.99 22.97 -22.79
N LYS A 105 -3.45 21.72 -22.96
CA LYS A 105 -4.22 20.96 -21.97
C LYS A 105 -3.38 20.00 -21.10
N GLY A 106 -2.05 20.02 -21.25
CA GLY A 106 -1.15 19.05 -20.62
C GLY A 106 -0.89 17.83 -21.50
N GLY A 107 0.17 17.09 -21.18
CA GLY A 107 0.45 15.77 -21.75
C GLY A 107 -0.15 14.66 -20.91
N GLY A 108 -0.42 13.51 -21.54
CA GLY A 108 -0.92 12.31 -20.88
C GLY A 108 0.13 11.20 -20.85
N ALA A 109 -0.04 10.23 -19.96
CA ALA A 109 0.70 8.98 -19.99
C ALA A 109 -0.19 7.82 -19.57
N ALA A 110 -0.06 6.69 -20.25
CA ALA A 110 -0.81 5.49 -19.95
C ALA A 110 0.10 4.27 -20.09
N LEU A 111 -0.21 3.22 -19.33
CA LEU A 111 0.43 1.92 -19.52
C LEU A 111 -0.07 1.34 -20.83
N THR A 112 0.84 0.70 -21.56
CA THR A 112 0.45 -0.16 -22.68
C THR A 112 -0.14 -1.47 -22.16
N PRO A 113 -0.78 -2.29 -23.00
CA PRO A 113 -1.18 -3.64 -22.60
C PRO A 113 -0.02 -4.47 -22.04
N PHE A 114 1.19 -4.30 -22.60
CA PHE A 114 2.41 -4.92 -22.08
C PHE A 114 2.78 -4.38 -20.69
N GLY A 115 2.67 -3.06 -20.47
CA GLY A 115 2.96 -2.44 -19.19
C GLY A 115 2.00 -2.87 -18.07
N GLU A 116 0.71 -3.01 -18.38
CA GLU A 116 -0.29 -3.55 -17.45
C GLU A 116 0.01 -5.02 -17.08
N GLU A 117 0.34 -5.84 -18.09
CA GLU A 117 0.72 -7.23 -17.88
C GLU A 117 2.02 -7.36 -17.07
N LEU A 118 3.02 -6.51 -17.33
CA LEU A 118 4.26 -6.44 -16.56
C LEU A 118 3.98 -6.16 -15.08
N LEU A 119 3.17 -5.14 -14.79
CA LEU A 119 2.80 -4.78 -13.43
C LEU A 119 2.08 -5.94 -12.73
N ARG A 120 1.08 -6.54 -13.40
CA ARG A 120 0.33 -7.70 -12.89
C ARG A 120 1.23 -8.89 -12.60
N ARG A 121 2.17 -9.20 -13.51
CA ARG A 121 3.15 -10.29 -13.33
C ARG A 121 4.07 -10.03 -12.15
N PHE A 122 4.57 -8.80 -12.01
CA PHE A 122 5.45 -8.44 -10.90
C PHE A 122 4.75 -8.58 -9.53
N ARG A 123 3.51 -8.11 -9.41
CA ARG A 123 2.69 -8.30 -8.19
C ARG A 123 2.39 -9.77 -7.91
N GLY A 124 2.20 -10.57 -8.96
CA GLY A 124 2.13 -12.03 -8.86
C GLY A 124 3.42 -12.64 -8.30
N MET A 125 4.59 -12.22 -8.78
CA MET A 125 5.88 -12.68 -8.28
C MET A 125 6.09 -12.33 -6.80
N GLU A 126 5.70 -11.13 -6.36
CA GLU A 126 5.77 -10.74 -4.94
C GLU A 126 4.88 -11.62 -4.05
N THR A 127 3.69 -11.97 -4.55
CA THR A 127 2.75 -12.85 -3.85
C THR A 127 3.33 -14.27 -3.73
N THR A 128 3.84 -14.82 -4.83
CA THR A 128 4.48 -16.14 -4.85
C THR A 128 5.72 -16.16 -3.95
N LEU A 129 6.57 -15.14 -4.00
CA LEU A 129 7.75 -15.02 -3.13
C LEU A 129 7.33 -15.09 -1.67
N ARG A 130 6.38 -14.25 -1.25
CA ARG A 130 5.90 -14.19 0.14
C ARG A 130 5.40 -15.55 0.62
N ALA A 131 4.64 -16.26 -0.21
CA ALA A 131 4.14 -17.59 0.13
C ALA A 131 5.27 -18.62 0.22
N ALA A 132 6.23 -18.57 -0.72
CA ALA A 132 7.33 -19.53 -0.79
C ALA A 132 8.31 -19.43 0.38
N ILE A 133 8.47 -18.25 0.99
CA ILE A 133 9.38 -18.02 2.12
C ILE A 133 8.65 -17.82 3.45
N ALA A 134 7.36 -18.18 3.54
CA ALA A 134 6.54 -17.89 4.71
C ALA A 134 7.11 -18.51 6.00
N ASP A 135 7.63 -19.74 5.92
CA ASP A 135 8.25 -20.41 7.07
C ASP A 135 9.53 -19.71 7.53
N ASP A 136 10.36 -19.25 6.59
CA ASP A 136 11.56 -18.46 6.90
C ASP A 136 11.20 -17.11 7.54
N LEU A 137 10.15 -16.44 7.04
CA LEU A 137 9.66 -15.19 7.62
C LEU A 137 9.14 -15.41 9.05
N ASN A 138 8.41 -16.50 9.30
CA ASN A 138 7.96 -16.86 10.65
C ASN A 138 9.14 -17.15 11.58
N TRP A 139 10.15 -17.86 11.10
CA TRP A 139 11.37 -18.12 11.86
C TRP A 139 12.11 -16.81 12.19
N LEU A 140 12.27 -15.91 11.22
CA LEU A 140 12.90 -14.60 11.46
C LEU A 140 12.11 -13.77 12.48
N GLU A 141 10.79 -13.75 12.37
CA GLU A 141 9.91 -13.02 13.29
C GLU A 141 10.02 -13.56 14.72
N ALA A 142 10.06 -14.89 14.89
CA ALA A 142 10.22 -15.53 16.19
C ALA A 142 11.61 -15.29 16.84
N ASN A 143 12.62 -14.95 16.04
CA ASN A 143 14.01 -14.77 16.49
C ASN A 143 14.49 -13.32 16.43
N ARG A 144 13.64 -12.36 16.01
CA ARG A 144 14.02 -10.94 16.01
C ARG A 144 14.04 -10.42 17.44
N SER A 145 15.04 -9.63 17.80
CA SER A 145 15.02 -8.88 19.06
C SER A 145 13.73 -8.03 19.12
N PRO A 146 13.09 -7.90 20.30
CA PRO A 146 11.97 -6.98 20.43
C PRO A 146 12.45 -5.59 19.98
N ALA A 147 11.70 -4.98 19.05
CA ALA A 147 12.02 -3.65 18.58
C ALA A 147 12.02 -2.71 19.79
N ASP A 148 13.12 -1.98 19.98
CA ASP A 148 13.24 -0.97 21.03
C ASP A 148 12.17 0.10 20.75
N PRO A 149 11.19 0.33 21.65
CA PRO A 149 10.18 1.36 21.42
C PRO A 149 10.84 2.73 21.60
N SER A 150 11.32 3.31 20.50
CA SER A 150 11.77 4.71 20.42
C SER A 150 10.61 5.69 20.50
#